data_AF-A0A1Q5KM51-F1
#
_entry.id   AF-A0A1Q5KM51-F1
#
_cell.length_a   1.000
_cell.length_b   1.000
_cell.length_c   1.000
_cell.angle_alpha   90.00
_cell.angle_beta   90.00
_cell.angle_gamma   90.00
#
_symmetry.space_group_name_H-M   'P 1'
#
loop_
_entity.id
_entity.type
_entity.pdbx_description
1 polymer ?
#
loop_
_entity_poly.entity_id
_entity_poly.type
_entity_poly.pdbx_seq_one_letter_code
_entity_poly.pdbx_strand_id
1 'polypeptide(L)'
;MLSMRRRTLLTGLAVAAYGGTHFHDTGSWFNGRPARLDEVASGLGLSDGVGRHPAGAYPYRSLTSPAAVEHHVLRHAGAGRPHA
;
A
#
# COMPACT_ATOMS: atom_id res chain seq x y z
N MET A 1 -22.13 14.31 2.52
CA MET A 1 -21.14 15.39 2.64
C MET A 1 -19.80 14.74 2.99
N LEU A 2 -18.86 14.66 2.05
CA LEU A 2 -17.59 13.94 2.23
C LEU A 2 -16.56 14.89 2.86
N SER A 3 -16.23 14.68 4.15
CA SER A 3 -15.24 15.50 4.86
C SER A 3 -13.84 14.97 4.59
N MET A 4 -13.13 15.57 3.63
CA MET A 4 -11.72 15.25 3.34
C MET A 4 -10.82 15.87 4.42
N ARG A 5 -10.31 15.06 5.36
CA ARG A 5 -9.28 15.50 6.31
C ARG A 5 -7.90 15.12 5.75
N ARG A 6 -7.17 16.10 5.22
CA ARG A 6 -5.75 15.95 4.87
C ARG A 6 -4.92 16.50 6.02
N ARG A 7 -4.03 15.70 6.59
CA ARG A 7 -2.96 16.16 7.47
C ARG A 7 -1.64 15.70 6.88
N THR A 8 -0.91 16.65 6.30
CA THR A 8 0.47 16.48 5.83
C THR A 8 1.40 16.65 7.01
N LEU A 9 2.38 15.77 7.21
CA LEU A 9 3.67 16.07 7.84
C LEU A 9 4.66 14.93 7.48
N LEU A 10 5.88 15.30 7.04
CA LEU A 10 6.91 14.51 6.34
C LEU A 10 6.81 14.53 4.79
N THR A 11 6.90 15.75 4.23
CA THR A 11 7.29 16.12 2.83
C THR A 11 7.08 15.09 1.71
N GLY A 12 5.82 14.72 1.41
CA GLY A 12 5.44 14.13 0.12
C GLY A 12 4.48 12.93 0.16
N LEU A 13 4.26 12.32 1.32
CA LEU A 13 3.35 11.18 1.46
C LEU A 13 1.98 11.61 2.02
N ALA A 14 0.93 11.02 1.48
CA ALA A 14 -0.44 11.17 1.97
C ALA A 14 -1.23 9.88 1.74
N VAL A 15 -2.09 9.55 2.70
CA VAL A 15 -3.12 8.51 2.56
C VAL A 15 -4.46 9.21 2.37
N ALA A 16 -5.24 8.76 1.38
CA ALA A 16 -6.60 9.25 1.16
C ALA A 16 -7.60 8.31 1.85
N ALA A 17 -8.41 8.85 2.76
CA ALA A 17 -9.47 8.10 3.43
C ALA A 17 -10.82 8.32 2.75
N TYR A 18 -11.40 7.26 2.17
CA TYR A 18 -12.68 7.29 1.47
C TYR A 18 -13.84 6.74 2.33
N GLY A 19 -13.86 7.07 3.63
CA GLY A 19 -14.90 6.64 4.57
C GLY A 19 -14.68 5.28 5.24
N GLY A 20 -13.50 4.67 5.07
CA GLY A 20 -13.09 3.48 5.81
C GLY A 20 -12.53 3.80 7.20
N THR A 21 -12.42 2.78 8.06
CA THR A 21 -11.88 2.87 9.42
C THR A 21 -10.56 2.12 9.61
N HIS A 22 -10.17 1.29 8.65
CA HIS A 22 -8.97 0.46 8.73
C HIS A 22 -8.05 0.67 7.53
N PHE A 23 -6.75 0.60 7.76
CA PHE A 23 -5.70 0.67 6.74
C PHE A 23 -4.50 -0.13 7.22
N HIS A 24 -3.95 -0.99 6.38
CA HIS A 24 -2.69 -1.68 6.68
C HIS A 24 -1.79 -1.70 5.45
N ASP A 25 -0.53 -1.36 5.66
CA ASP A 25 0.56 -1.38 4.69
C ASP A 25 1.75 -2.16 5.23
N THR A 26 2.43 -2.87 4.34
CA THR A 26 3.71 -3.50 4.67
C THR A 26 4.59 -3.49 3.44
N GLY A 27 5.79 -2.93 3.59
CA GLY A 27 6.83 -2.99 2.57
C GLY A 27 6.68 -1.95 1.45
N SER A 28 5.89 -0.88 1.61
CA SER A 28 5.87 0.20 0.64
C SER A 28 7.20 0.96 0.59
N TRP A 29 7.52 1.53 -0.58
CA TRP A 29 8.65 2.44 -0.79
C TRP A 29 8.20 3.73 -1.46
N PHE A 30 8.85 4.84 -1.11
CA PHE A 30 8.67 6.13 -1.75
C PHE A 30 10.04 6.79 -1.95
N ASN A 31 10.32 7.23 -3.18
CA ASN A 31 11.62 7.79 -3.58
C ASN A 31 12.82 6.93 -3.14
N GLY A 32 12.71 5.60 -3.33
CA GLY A 32 13.76 4.63 -3.00
C GLY A 32 13.92 4.31 -1.52
N ARG A 33 13.09 4.88 -0.63
CA ARG A 33 13.16 4.65 0.82
C ARG A 33 11.91 3.93 1.32
N PRO A 34 12.00 3.10 2.37
CA PRO A 34 10.81 2.52 2.99
C PRO A 34 9.81 3.61 3.39
N ALA A 35 8.55 3.41 3.04
CA ALA A 35 7.44 4.26 3.44
C ALA A 35 6.73 3.62 4.64
N ARG A 36 6.36 4.43 5.63
CA ARG A 36 5.66 4.00 6.84
C ARG A 36 4.19 4.44 6.76
N LEU A 37 3.44 3.85 5.84
CA LEU A 37 2.09 4.35 5.52
C LEU A 37 1.08 4.11 6.65
N ASP A 38 1.26 3.09 7.49
CA ASP A 38 0.46 2.89 8.71
C ASP A 38 0.61 4.07 9.69
N GLU A 39 1.78 4.70 9.76
CA GLU A 39 1.99 5.90 10.59
C GLU A 39 1.25 7.10 10.01
N VAL A 40 1.26 7.26 8.68
CA VAL A 40 0.50 8.31 8.00
C VAL A 40 -1.00 8.10 8.20
N ALA A 41 -1.46 6.85 8.12
CA ALA A 41 -2.87 6.48 8.28
C ALA A 41 -3.37 6.63 9.73
N SER A 42 -2.56 6.28 10.73
CA SER A 42 -2.92 6.47 12.14
C SER A 42 -3.09 7.95 12.49
N GLY A 43 -2.33 8.85 11.87
CA GLY A 43 -2.52 10.30 11.96
C GLY A 43 -3.87 10.81 11.42
N LEU A 44 -4.58 9.98 10.63
CA LEU A 44 -5.94 10.22 10.13
C LEU A 44 -7.02 9.53 10.98
N GLY A 45 -6.64 8.82 12.04
CA GLY A 45 -7.55 8.06 12.90
C GLY A 45 -7.93 6.68 12.35
N LEU A 46 -7.20 6.15 11.38
CA LEU A 46 -7.40 4.79 10.87
C LEU A 46 -6.67 3.78 11.75
N SER A 47 -7.28 2.61 11.96
CA SER A 47 -6.68 1.48 12.66
C SER A 47 -5.95 0.55 11.69
N ASP A 48 -4.81 0.00 12.10
CA ASP A 48 -4.05 -1.03 11.39
C ASP A 48 -4.61 -2.46 11.56
N GLY A 49 -5.53 -2.65 12.51
CA GLY A 49 -6.22 -3.91 12.73
C GLY A 49 -7.26 -4.20 11.65
N VAL A 50 -6.83 -4.72 10.50
CA VAL A 50 -7.73 -5.06 9.37
C VAL A 50 -8.56 -6.35 9.56
N GLY A 51 -8.29 -7.12 10.62
CA GLY A 51 -9.09 -8.30 11.01
C GLY A 51 -8.99 -9.52 10.08
N ARG A 52 -8.33 -9.39 8.92
CA ARG A 52 -8.09 -10.49 7.97
C ARG A 52 -6.70 -10.37 7.35
N HIS A 53 -5.98 -11.48 7.30
CA HIS A 53 -4.75 -11.61 6.53
C HIS A 53 -5.04 -12.27 5.16
N PRO A 54 -4.59 -11.71 4.01
CA PRO A 54 -4.89 -12.27 2.68
C PRO A 54 -4.46 -13.72 2.52
N ALA A 55 -3.36 -14.12 3.16
CA ALA A 55 -2.86 -15.50 3.11
C ALA A 55 -3.85 -16.53 3.68
N GLY A 56 -4.78 -16.08 4.54
CA GLY A 56 -5.86 -16.92 5.04
C GLY A 56 -7.01 -17.13 4.03
N ALA A 57 -6.99 -16.41 2.90
CA ALA A 57 -8.00 -16.50 1.84
C ALA A 57 -7.44 -17.14 0.56
N TYR A 58 -6.20 -16.83 0.19
CA TYR A 58 -5.54 -17.38 -1.00
C TYR A 58 -4.00 -17.35 -0.85
N PRO A 59 -3.27 -18.29 -1.48
CA PRO A 59 -1.82 -18.26 -1.50
C PRO A 59 -1.34 -17.09 -2.38
N TYR A 60 -0.26 -16.44 -1.96
CA TYR A 60 0.44 -15.44 -2.75
C TYR A 60 1.92 -15.42 -2.36
N ARG A 61 2.74 -14.82 -3.22
CA ARG A 61 4.16 -14.60 -2.97
C ARG A 61 4.46 -13.12 -3.01
N SER A 62 4.87 -12.56 -1.87
CA SER A 62 5.34 -11.17 -1.80
C SER A 62 6.70 -11.03 -2.48
N LEU A 63 6.85 -9.99 -3.29
CA LEU A 63 8.15 -9.50 -3.73
C LEU A 63 8.64 -8.45 -2.72
N THR A 64 9.79 -8.69 -2.11
CA THR A 64 10.26 -7.93 -0.94
C THR A 64 11.37 -6.94 -1.26
N SER A 65 11.63 -6.67 -2.55
CA SER A 65 12.58 -5.63 -2.97
C SER A 65 12.05 -4.81 -4.15
N PRO A 66 12.40 -3.51 -4.24
CA PRO A 66 11.99 -2.65 -5.36
C PRO A 66 12.39 -3.23 -6.71
N ALA A 67 13.63 -3.73 -6.83
CA ALA A 67 14.14 -4.31 -8.07
C ALA A 67 13.37 -5.56 -8.50
N ALA A 68 12.97 -6.42 -7.55
CA ALA A 68 12.16 -7.59 -7.86
C ALA A 68 10.77 -7.20 -8.36
N VAL A 69 10.13 -6.19 -7.74
CA VAL A 69 8.84 -5.65 -8.17
C VAL A 69 8.95 -5.06 -9.58
N GLU A 70 9.91 -4.15 -9.80
CA GLU A 70 10.13 -3.51 -11.10
C GLU A 70 10.33 -4.53 -12.22
N HIS A 71 11.26 -5.46 -12.00
CA HIS A 71 11.58 -6.50 -12.97
C HIS A 71 10.40 -7.46 -13.23
N HIS A 72 9.55 -7.71 -12.24
CA HIS A 72 8.35 -8.52 -12.44
C HIS A 72 7.31 -7.76 -13.26
N VAL A 73 7.01 -6.51 -12.90
CA VAL A 73 6.01 -5.68 -13.59
C VAL A 73 6.40 -5.44 -15.04
N LEU A 74 7.64 -5.00 -15.31
CA LEU A 74 8.10 -4.70 -16.67
C LEU A 74 8.08 -5.92 -17.61
N ARG A 75 8.15 -7.14 -17.06
CA ARG A 75 8.12 -8.37 -17.86
C ARG A 75 6.71 -8.89 -18.11
N HIS A 76 5.80 -8.76 -17.14
CA HIS A 76 4.54 -9.51 -17.13
C HIS A 76 3.29 -8.62 -17.21
N ALA A 77 3.35 -7.33 -16.87
CA ALA A 77 2.18 -6.46 -16.89
C ALA A 77 1.87 -5.92 -18.29
N GLY A 78 0.58 -5.79 -18.63
CA GLY A 78 0.11 -5.15 -19.85
C GLY A 78 -0.62 -6.10 -20.82
N ALA A 79 -1.37 -5.52 -21.75
CA ALA A 79 -2.11 -6.28 -22.75
C ALA A 79 -1.17 -7.10 -23.65
N GLY A 80 -1.59 -8.32 -24.00
CA GLY A 80 -0.80 -9.22 -24.85
C GLY A 80 0.40 -9.87 -24.15
N ARG A 81 0.61 -9.63 -22.85
CA ARG A 81 1.58 -10.40 -22.05
C ARG A 81 0.92 -11.67 -21.53
N PRO A 82 1.61 -12.82 -21.58
CA PRO A 82 1.10 -14.03 -20.95
C PRO A 82 1.00 -13.80 -19.44
N HIS A 83 -0.16 -14.11 -18.87
CA HIS A 83 -0.29 -14.30 -17.43
C HIS A 83 0.46 -15.59 -17.10
N ALA A 84 1.63 -15.44 -16.48
CA ALA A 84 2.43 -16.56 -15.99
C ALA A 84 1.76 -17.21 -14.78
#